data_AF-A0A849ETF7-F1
#
_entry.id   AF-A0A849ETF7-F1
#
_cell.length_a   1.000
_cell.length_b   1.000
_cell.length_c   1.000
_cell.angle_alpha   90.00
_cell.angle_beta   90.00
_cell.angle_gamma   90.00
#
_symmetry.space_group_name_H-M   'P 1'
#
loop_
_entity.id
_entity.type
_entity.pdbx_description
1 polymer ?
#
loop_
_entity_poly.entity_id
_entity_poly.type
_entity_poly.pdbx_seq_one_letter_code
_entity_poly.pdbx_strand_id
1 'polypeptide(L)'
;MGNQKKGCRHLNIALLPQRGERLRCRQCHLTLKAEELERGYCPECYEASGQRRNDFEIISHDEQTKYRCEDCGAIIAYHADAAPHG
;
A
#
# COMPACT_ATOMS: atom_id res chain seq x y z
N MET A 1 17.46 -27.28 -5.93
CA MET A 1 17.14 -26.87 -7.32
C MET A 1 15.80 -26.12 -7.30
N GLY A 2 15.77 -24.90 -7.82
CA GLY A 2 14.71 -23.92 -7.59
C GLY A 2 13.42 -24.13 -8.39
N ASN A 3 12.30 -23.74 -7.79
CA ASN A 3 11.04 -23.54 -8.51
C ASN A 3 10.48 -22.16 -8.17
N GLN A 4 11.07 -21.15 -8.79
CA GLN A 4 10.51 -19.81 -8.89
C GLN A 4 9.40 -19.84 -9.95
N LYS A 5 8.20 -20.34 -9.58
CA LYS A 5 7.00 -20.21 -10.42
C LYS A 5 6.22 -18.98 -9.96
N LYS A 6 6.15 -17.98 -10.84
CA LYS A 6 5.24 -16.84 -10.72
C LYS A 6 3.80 -17.41 -10.74
N GLY A 7 3.10 -17.33 -9.62
CA GLY A 7 1.72 -17.83 -9.47
C GLY A 7 1.63 -19.32 -9.14
N CYS A 8 0.97 -19.65 -8.03
CA CYS A 8 0.51 -21.00 -7.73
C CYS A 8 -0.92 -21.20 -8.23
N ARG A 9 -1.32 -22.45 -8.51
CA ARG A 9 -2.68 -22.81 -8.97
C ARG A 9 -3.61 -23.21 -7.82
N HIS A 10 -3.15 -23.08 -6.58
CA HIS A 10 -3.96 -23.42 -5.42
C HIS A 10 -5.08 -22.39 -5.25
N LEU A 11 -6.27 -22.87 -4.92
CA LEU A 11 -7.44 -22.03 -4.66
C LEU A 11 -7.49 -21.56 -3.20
N ASN A 12 -6.64 -22.12 -2.34
CA ASN A 12 -6.51 -21.69 -0.95
C ASN A 12 -5.59 -20.46 -0.86
N ILE A 13 -6.18 -19.29 -1.10
CA ILE A 13 -5.52 -17.98 -1.06
C ILE A 13 -6.21 -17.07 -0.04
N ALA A 14 -5.41 -16.45 0.82
CA ALA A 14 -5.84 -15.40 1.73
C ALA A 14 -5.53 -14.03 1.12
N LEU A 15 -6.52 -13.14 1.12
CA LEU A 15 -6.32 -11.75 0.73
C LEU A 15 -5.41 -11.07 1.77
N LEU A 16 -4.30 -10.52 1.32
CA LEU A 16 -3.49 -9.64 2.17
C LEU A 16 -4.10 -8.24 2.14
N PRO A 17 -4.15 -7.55 3.29
CA PRO A 17 -4.64 -6.18 3.33
C PRO A 17 -3.84 -5.34 2.35
N GLN A 18 -4.55 -4.70 1.43
CA GLN A 18 -3.97 -3.74 0.50
C GLN A 18 -3.31 -2.65 1.35
N ARG A 19 -2.03 -2.38 1.11
CA ARG A 19 -1.40 -1.24 1.75
C ARG A 19 -1.93 -0.03 1.01
N GLY A 20 -2.94 0.62 1.59
CA GLY A 20 -3.52 1.84 1.01
C GLY A 20 -2.46 2.90 0.66
N GLU A 21 -2.87 3.90 -0.10
CA GLU A 21 -2.02 4.99 -0.55
C GLU A 21 -1.13 5.52 0.59
N ARG A 22 0.18 5.57 0.36
CA ARG A 22 1.14 6.09 1.33
C ARG A 22 1.41 7.55 1.01
N LEU A 23 1.08 8.38 1.97
CA LEU A 23 1.29 9.82 1.96
C LEU A 23 2.57 10.14 2.72
N ARG A 24 3.34 11.09 2.22
CA ARG A 24 4.51 11.63 2.89
C ARG A 24 4.34 13.12 3.06
N CYS A 25 4.45 13.62 4.29
CA CYS A 25 4.43 15.06 4.52
C CYS A 25 5.70 15.68 3.95
N ARG A 26 5.61 16.74 3.15
CA ARG A 26 6.81 17.36 2.56
C ARG A 26 7.57 18.26 3.53
N GLN A 27 7.02 18.50 4.72
CA GLN A 27 7.65 19.31 5.77
C GLN A 27 8.46 18.47 6.75
N CYS A 28 7.82 17.54 7.45
CA CYS A 28 8.52 16.67 8.40
C CYS A 28 9.02 15.36 7.77
N HIS A 29 8.65 15.07 6.52
CA HIS A 29 8.92 13.78 5.86
C HIS A 29 8.23 12.57 6.50
N LEU A 30 7.28 12.77 7.42
CA LEU A 30 6.49 11.70 8.00
C LEU A 30 5.74 10.95 6.91
N THR A 31 5.89 9.62 6.89
CA THR A 31 5.16 8.73 5.99
C THR A 31 4.04 8.04 6.76
N LEU A 32 2.81 8.17 6.27
CA LEU A 32 1.62 7.58 6.85
C LEU A 32 0.68 7.10 5.75
N LYS A 33 -0.27 6.24 6.08
CA LYS A 33 -1.29 5.82 5.11
C LYS A 33 -2.38 6.88 5.00
N ALA A 34 -3.01 6.97 3.83
CA ALA A 34 -4.19 7.81 3.63
C ALA A 34 -5.33 7.45 4.61
N GLU A 35 -5.49 6.17 4.94
CA GLU A 35 -6.47 5.71 5.95
C GLU A 35 -6.16 6.21 7.37
N GLU A 36 -4.88 6.42 7.70
CA GLU A 36 -4.44 6.93 9.00
C GLU A 36 -4.48 8.48 9.05
N LEU A 37 -4.63 9.13 7.90
CA LEU A 37 -4.79 10.58 7.79
C LEU A 37 -6.27 10.98 7.99
N GLU A 38 -6.89 10.55 9.10
CA GLU A 38 -8.31 10.79 9.39
C GLU A 38 -8.66 12.28 9.50
N ARG A 39 -7.68 13.11 9.86
CA ARG A 39 -7.87 14.54 10.16
C ARG A 39 -7.55 15.46 8.98
N GLY A 40 -6.99 14.94 7.88
CA GLY A 40 -6.60 15.72 6.70
C GLY A 40 -5.38 16.65 6.89
N TYR A 41 -4.64 16.51 8.00
CA TYR A 41 -3.40 17.25 8.25
C TYR A 41 -2.39 16.42 9.04
N CYS A 42 -1.13 16.81 8.99
CA CYS A 42 -0.03 16.03 9.53
C CYS A 42 -0.06 16.12 11.07
N PRO A 43 -0.23 14.99 11.78
CA PRO A 43 -0.28 15.00 13.23
C PRO A 43 1.05 15.48 13.81
N GLU A 44 2.18 15.02 13.25
CA GLU A 44 3.50 15.39 13.77
C GLU A 44 3.82 16.88 13.64
N CYS A 45 3.49 17.53 12.52
CA CYS A 45 3.64 18.99 12.39
C CYS A 45 2.72 19.76 13.36
N TYR A 46 1.52 19.23 13.60
CA TYR A 46 0.59 19.82 14.53
C TYR A 46 1.05 19.66 15.98
N GLU A 47 1.61 18.51 16.35
CA GLU A 47 2.16 18.27 17.69
C GLU A 47 3.46 19.06 17.92
N ALA A 48 4.35 19.11 16.93
CA ALA A 48 5.65 19.77 17.06
C ALA A 48 5.57 21.31 17.00
N SER A 49 4.63 21.87 16.24
CA SER A 49 4.56 23.32 15.99
C SER A 49 3.16 23.91 16.04
N GLY A 50 2.11 23.13 16.33
CA GLY A 50 0.73 23.59 16.28
C GLY A 50 0.21 23.87 14.87
N GLN A 51 0.98 23.56 13.83
CA GLN A 51 0.66 23.95 12.46
C GLN A 51 -0.01 22.81 11.70
N ARG A 52 -1.25 23.05 11.24
CA ARG A 52 -2.00 22.12 10.38
C ARG A 52 -1.42 22.13 8.97
N ARG A 53 -0.45 21.24 8.72
CA ARG A 53 0.15 21.03 7.40
C ARG A 53 -0.64 19.96 6.65
N ASN A 54 -1.18 20.29 5.49
CA ASN A 54 -1.85 19.35 4.58
C ASN A 54 -1.02 19.09 3.31
N ASP A 55 0.24 19.51 3.30
CA ASP A 55 1.16 19.34 2.19
C ASP A 55 1.75 17.92 2.24
N PHE A 56 1.05 17.00 1.60
CA PHE A 56 1.44 15.60 1.46
C PHE A 56 1.70 15.25 0.00
N GLU A 57 2.76 14.51 -0.25
CA GLU A 57 3.03 13.87 -1.53
C GLU A 57 2.70 12.37 -1.45
N ILE A 58 2.04 11.84 -2.47
CA ILE A 58 1.76 10.41 -2.58
C ILE A 58 3.06 9.74 -3.05
N ILE A 59 3.70 8.98 -2.17
CA ILE A 59 4.97 8.30 -2.47
C ILE A 59 4.77 6.85 -2.91
N SER A 60 3.59 6.29 -2.69
CA SER A 60 3.30 4.92 -3.05
C SER A 60 1.81 4.74 -3.28
N HIS A 61 1.48 4.32 -4.49
CA HIS A 61 0.18 3.80 -4.84
C HIS A 61 0.35 2.28 -4.98
N ASP A 62 0.04 1.51 -3.93
CA ASP A 62 0.03 0.05 -4.03
C ASP A 62 -1.38 -0.38 -4.44
N GLU A 63 -1.72 -0.15 -5.71
CA GLU A 63 -2.96 -0.65 -6.35
C GLU A 63 -2.95 -2.19 -6.50
N GLN A 64 -1.85 -2.81 -6.07
CA GLN A 64 -1.62 -4.23 -6.18
C GLN A 64 -2.33 -4.95 -5.04
N THR A 65 -3.43 -5.61 -5.38
CA THR A 65 -4.05 -6.55 -4.45
C THR A 65 -3.15 -7.77 -4.32
N LYS A 66 -2.59 -7.96 -3.12
CA LYS A 66 -1.71 -9.09 -2.83
C LYS A 66 -2.51 -10.21 -2.20
N TYR A 67 -2.29 -11.43 -2.67
CA TYR A 67 -2.86 -12.64 -2.11
C TYR A 67 -1.72 -13.53 -1.64
N ARG A 68 -1.91 -14.22 -0.51
CA ARG A 68 -0.98 -15.23 -0.02
C ARG A 68 -1.64 -16.59 -0.13
N CYS A 69 -1.00 -17.51 -0.84
CA CYS A 69 -1.41 -18.90 -0.79
C CYS A 69 -1.02 -19.51 0.57
N GLU A 70 -1.99 -20.11 1.26
CA GLU A 70 -1.74 -20.77 2.54
C GLU A 70 -1.14 -22.17 2.38
N ASP A 71 -1.29 -22.77 1.20
CA ASP A 71 -0.77 -24.11 0.90
C ASP A 71 0.74 -24.13 0.61
N CYS A 72 1.23 -23.15 -0.16
CA CYS A 72 2.64 -23.07 -0.57
C CYS A 72 3.36 -21.79 -0.14
N GLY A 73 2.65 -20.84 0.49
CA GLY A 73 3.23 -19.57 0.92
C GLY A 73 3.50 -18.58 -0.22
N ALA A 74 3.10 -18.87 -1.46
CA ALA A 74 3.33 -18.00 -2.60
C ALA A 74 2.58 -16.66 -2.46
N ILE A 75 3.25 -15.56 -2.78
CA ILE A 75 2.63 -14.22 -2.87
C ILE A 75 2.26 -13.96 -4.32
N ILE A 76 0.97 -13.70 -4.55
CA ILE A 76 0.39 -13.39 -5.85
C ILE A 76 -0.01 -11.92 -5.81
N ALA A 77 0.62 -11.08 -6.63
CA ALA A 77 0.19 -9.69 -6.80
C ALA A 77 -0.71 -9.60 -8.03
N TYR A 78 -1.92 -9.06 -7.85
CA TYR A 78 -2.83 -8.72 -8.93
C TYR A 78 -2.77 -7.22 -9.17
N HIS A 79 -2.39 -6.85 -10.38
CA HIS A 79 -2.34 -5.48 -10.87
C HIS A 79 -3.67 -5.17 -11.56
N ALA A 80 -4.51 -4.34 -10.94
CA ALA A 80 -5.78 -3.92 -11.55
C ALA A 80 -5.56 -2.91 -12.72
N ASP A 81 -4.37 -2.33 -12.84
CA ASP A 81 -3.97 -1.40 -13.90
C ASP A 81 -3.76 -2.05 -15.28
N ALA A 82 -3.72 -3.39 -15.34
CA ALA A 82 -3.64 -4.13 -16.59
C ALA A 82 -5.04 -4.44 -17.15
N ALA A 83 -5.89 -3.42 -17.33
CA ALA A 83 -6.95 -3.53 -18.31
C ALA A 83 -6.28 -3.48 -19.70
N PRO A 84 -6.29 -4.55 -20.51
CA PRO A 84 -5.89 -4.41 -21.89
C PRO A 84 -6.84 -3.39 -22.51
N HIS A 85 -6.33 -2.24 -22.95
CA HIS A 85 -7.01 -1.44 -23.96
C HIS A 85 -7.24 -2.39 -25.15
N GLY A 86 -8.46 -2.90 -25.26
CA GLY A 86 -8.98 -3.60 -26.44
C GLY A 86 -9.58 -2.59 -27.40
#